data_AF-A0AAV7VZN4-F1
#
_entry.id   AF-A0AAV7VZN4-F1
#
_cell.length_a   1.000
_cell.length_b   1.000
_cell.length_c   1.000
_cell.angle_alpha   90.00
_cell.angle_beta   90.00
_cell.angle_gamma   90.00
#
_symmetry.space_group_name_H-M   'P 1'
#
loop_
_entity.id
_entity.type
_entity.pdbx_description
1 polymer ?
#
loop_
_entity_poly.entity_id
_entity_poly.type
_entity_poly.pdbx_seq_one_letter_code
_entity_poly.pdbx_strand_id
1 'polypeptide(L)'
;MCPSEQGYCAFEPCVQGRPYAVRDVTTQAKARTNYSRAGLQFPVGRVHRLLREGSHAEPVDPCAPAYLAAVLEYLTFEILELASKAARDNKKTRIIPRHLRLAIRNDEELNKLLD
;
A
#
# COMPACT_ATOMS: atom_id res chain seq x y z
N MET A 1 15.58 -8.31 -20.68
CA MET A 1 15.75 -7.24 -19.67
C MET A 1 14.62 -6.23 -19.86
N CYS A 2 13.78 -6.01 -18.85
CA CYS A 2 12.79 -4.92 -18.87
C CYS A 2 13.40 -3.71 -18.13
N PRO A 3 13.39 -2.51 -18.73
CA PRO A 3 14.01 -1.31 -18.17
C PRO A 3 13.20 -0.76 -16.99
N SER A 4 13.90 0.00 -16.16
CA SER A 4 13.57 0.42 -14.80
C SER A 4 12.54 1.55 -14.67
N GLU A 5 11.36 1.43 -15.27
CA GLU A 5 10.20 2.28 -14.93
C GLU A 5 9.37 1.56 -13.85
N GLN A 6 9.86 1.64 -12.61
CA GLN A 6 9.62 0.71 -11.50
C GLN A 6 8.28 0.84 -10.74
N GLY A 7 7.24 1.46 -11.32
CA GLY A 7 5.93 1.59 -10.66
C GLY A 7 4.76 0.90 -11.38
N TYR A 8 4.76 0.92 -12.72
CA TYR A 8 3.56 0.58 -13.49
C TYR A 8 3.46 -0.90 -13.87
N CYS A 9 4.57 -1.62 -13.98
CA CYS A 9 4.55 -3.06 -14.32
C CYS A 9 3.91 -3.96 -13.24
N ALA A 10 3.76 -3.48 -11.99
CA ALA A 10 3.10 -4.24 -10.92
C ALA A 10 1.58 -4.36 -11.11
N PHE A 11 0.98 -3.46 -11.89
CA PHE A 11 -0.46 -3.41 -12.16
C PHE A 11 -0.85 -4.02 -13.51
N GLU A 12 0.09 -4.26 -14.43
CA GLU A 12 -0.19 -4.80 -15.77
C GLU A 12 -1.08 -6.06 -15.80
N PRO A 13 -0.85 -7.10 -14.97
CA PRO A 13 -1.70 -8.29 -14.99
C PRO A 13 -3.15 -7.94 -14.65
N CYS A 14 -3.32 -7.06 -13.66
CA CYS A 14 -4.60 -6.60 -13.15
C CYS A 14 -5.35 -5.72 -14.18
N VAL A 15 -4.67 -4.76 -14.81
CA VAL A 15 -5.25 -3.87 -15.84
C VAL A 15 -5.72 -4.65 -17.08
N GLN A 16 -5.10 -5.80 -17.36
CA GLN A 16 -5.43 -6.67 -18.48
C GLN A 16 -6.46 -7.76 -18.12
N GLY A 17 -7.09 -7.69 -16.94
CA GLY A 17 -8.06 -8.69 -16.47
C GLY A 17 -7.44 -10.07 -16.24
N ARG A 18 -6.11 -10.16 -16.16
CA ARG A 18 -5.40 -11.41 -15.90
C ARG A 18 -5.25 -11.60 -14.40
N PRO A 19 -5.62 -12.77 -13.85
CA PRO A 19 -5.30 -13.06 -12.46
C PRO A 19 -3.78 -12.95 -12.29
N TYR A 20 -3.31 -12.41 -11.15
CA TYR A 20 -1.90 -12.52 -10.77
C TYR A 20 -1.54 -14.01 -10.83
N ALA A 21 -0.76 -14.40 -11.85
CA ALA A 21 -0.56 -15.78 -12.30
C ALA A 21 -0.82 -16.82 -11.20
N VAL A 22 -2.00 -17.45 -11.23
CA VAL A 22 -2.24 -18.68 -10.48
C VAL A 22 -1.46 -19.74 -11.24
N ARG A 23 -0.37 -20.22 -10.63
CA ARG A 23 0.36 -21.35 -11.20
C ARG A 23 -0.56 -22.54 -11.25
N ASP A 24 -0.66 -23.16 -12.42
CA ASP A 24 -1.02 -24.57 -12.52
C ASP A 24 -0.12 -25.36 -11.56
N VAL A 25 -0.78 -26.14 -10.70
CA VAL A 25 -0.12 -26.96 -9.69
C VAL A 25 0.58 -28.10 -10.42
N THR A 26 1.82 -27.89 -10.84
CA THR A 26 2.63 -29.01 -11.36
C THR A 26 4.12 -28.93 -11.07
N THR A 27 4.64 -27.85 -10.47
CA THR A 27 6.02 -27.85 -9.95
C THR A 27 6.15 -26.98 -8.70
N GLN A 28 6.65 -27.55 -7.60
CA GLN A 28 6.98 -26.84 -6.35
C GLN A 28 8.12 -25.84 -6.59
N ALA A 29 7.80 -24.67 -7.13
CA ALA A 29 8.71 -23.54 -7.12
C ALA A 29 8.49 -22.74 -5.83
N LYS A 30 9.59 -22.49 -5.09
CA LYS A 30 9.67 -21.72 -3.82
C LYS A 30 8.57 -20.66 -3.75
N ALA A 31 7.68 -20.79 -2.75
CA ALA A 31 6.55 -19.88 -2.56
C ALA A 31 7.07 -18.46 -2.33
N ARG A 32 6.96 -17.61 -3.36
CA ARG A 32 7.13 -16.16 -3.21
C ARG A 32 5.79 -15.59 -2.78
N THR A 33 5.78 -14.89 -1.65
CA THR A 33 4.57 -14.24 -1.13
C THR A 33 4.07 -13.18 -2.11
N ASN A 34 2.75 -13.07 -2.31
CA ASN A 34 2.12 -12.14 -3.27
C ASN A 34 2.56 -10.68 -3.10
N TYR A 35 2.99 -10.29 -1.90
CA TYR A 35 3.61 -9.02 -1.58
C TYR A 35 4.82 -8.65 -2.47
N SER A 36 5.74 -9.61 -2.68
CA SER A 36 7.00 -9.37 -3.41
C SER A 36 6.81 -9.12 -4.91
N ARG A 37 5.59 -9.33 -5.44
CA ARG A 37 5.25 -9.14 -6.86
C ARG A 37 4.70 -7.75 -7.16
N ALA A 38 4.16 -7.06 -6.16
CA ALA A 38 3.53 -5.74 -6.34
C ALA A 38 4.49 -4.56 -6.09
N GLY A 39 5.66 -4.79 -5.49
CA GLY A 39 6.64 -3.73 -5.21
C GLY A 39 6.28 -2.78 -4.06
N LEU A 40 5.24 -3.11 -3.30
CA LEU A 40 4.74 -2.32 -2.16
C LEU A 40 5.45 -2.71 -0.86
N GLN A 41 5.55 -1.78 0.10
CA GLN A 41 5.87 -2.02 1.51
C GLN A 41 4.70 -2.56 2.34
N PHE A 42 3.47 -2.31 1.90
CA PHE A 42 2.26 -2.76 2.59
C PHE A 42 1.85 -4.20 2.20
N PRO A 43 1.40 -5.04 3.15
CA PRO A 43 1.18 -6.48 2.93
C PRO A 43 -0.11 -6.79 2.14
N VAL A 44 -0.03 -6.85 0.81
CA VAL A 44 -1.16 -7.14 -0.11
C VAL A 44 -1.97 -8.39 0.30
N GLY A 45 -1.31 -9.48 0.71
CA GLY A 45 -2.00 -10.71 1.11
C GLY A 45 -2.85 -10.55 2.38
N ARG A 46 -2.42 -9.69 3.32
CA ARG A 46 -3.19 -9.37 4.52
C ARG A 46 -4.40 -8.50 4.16
N VAL A 47 -4.20 -7.52 3.28
CA VAL A 47 -5.28 -6.67 2.77
C VAL A 47 -6.36 -7.52 2.08
N HIS A 48 -5.97 -8.47 1.23
CA HIS A 48 -6.90 -9.39 0.58
C HIS A 48 -7.71 -10.23 1.58
N ARG A 49 -7.08 -10.75 2.64
CA ARG A 49 -7.79 -11.48 3.70
C ARG A 49 -8.80 -10.58 4.42
N LEU A 50 -8.38 -9.37 4.79
CA LEU A 50 -9.25 -8.40 5.47
C LEU A 50 -10.44 -7.98 4.59
N LEU A 51 -10.25 -7.83 3.28
CA LEU A 51 -11.33 -7.52 2.35
C LEU A 51 -12.40 -8.62 2.27
N ARG A 52 -11.99 -9.90 2.40
CA ARG A 52 -12.93 -11.04 2.44
C ARG A 52 -13.64 -11.16 3.79
N GLU A 53 -12.92 -10.94 4.89
CA GLU A 53 -13.50 -10.97 6.25
C GLU A 53 -14.46 -9.80 6.50
N GLY A 54 -14.20 -8.64 5.90
CA GLY A 54 -14.99 -7.41 6.06
C GLY A 54 -16.40 -7.43 5.46
N SER A 55 -16.84 -8.54 4.85
CA SER A 55 -18.19 -8.71 4.27
C SER A 55 -18.58 -7.59 3.29
N HIS A 56 -17.63 -7.04 2.53
CA HIS A 56 -17.89 -5.94 1.61
C HIS A 56 -18.64 -6.42 0.36
N ALA A 57 -18.05 -7.37 -0.37
CA ALA A 57 -18.64 -8.02 -1.54
C ALA A 57 -17.89 -9.33 -1.83
N GLU A 58 -18.62 -10.40 -2.17
CA GLU A 58 -18.03 -11.62 -2.72
C GLU A 58 -18.49 -11.78 -4.18
N PRO A 59 -17.56 -11.95 -5.15
CA PRO A 59 -16.10 -12.10 -5.01
C PRO A 59 -15.32 -10.77 -4.97
N VAL A 60 -14.18 -10.74 -4.27
CA VAL A 60 -13.24 -9.61 -4.27
C VAL A 60 -12.38 -9.65 -5.54
N ASP A 61 -12.29 -8.52 -6.24
CA ASP A 61 -11.44 -8.42 -7.43
C ASP A 61 -9.96 -8.74 -7.11
N PRO A 62 -9.25 -9.52 -7.96
CA PRO A 62 -7.83 -9.83 -7.76
C PRO A 62 -6.93 -8.60 -7.64
N CYS A 63 -7.39 -7.49 -8.22
CA CYS A 63 -6.76 -6.17 -8.27
C CYS A 63 -6.96 -5.33 -7.00
N ALA A 64 -8.15 -5.43 -6.39
CA ALA A 64 -8.56 -4.61 -5.26
C ALA A 64 -7.54 -4.60 -4.11
N PRO A 65 -6.96 -5.74 -3.67
CA PRO A 65 -6.02 -5.71 -2.54
C PRO A 65 -4.71 -5.01 -2.86
N ALA A 66 -4.23 -5.07 -4.11
CA ALA A 66 -3.00 -4.38 -4.51
C ALA A 66 -3.23 -2.87 -4.61
N TYR A 67 -4.37 -2.47 -5.20
CA TYR A 67 -4.75 -1.07 -5.29
C TYR A 67 -4.93 -0.44 -3.90
N LEU A 68 -5.68 -1.09 -3.01
CA LEU A 68 -5.88 -0.60 -1.64
C LEU A 68 -4.57 -0.55 -0.87
N ALA A 69 -3.70 -1.56 -0.99
CA ALA A 69 -2.39 -1.53 -0.35
C ALA A 69 -1.54 -0.33 -0.83
N ALA A 70 -1.56 -0.02 -2.13
CA ALA A 70 -0.82 1.11 -2.69
C ALA A 70 -1.34 2.46 -2.16
N VAL A 71 -2.67 2.64 -2.09
CA VAL A 71 -3.28 3.86 -1.54
C VAL A 71 -2.94 4.03 -0.06
N LEU A 72 -3.03 2.96 0.72
CA LEU A 72 -2.69 2.99 2.15
C LEU A 72 -1.21 3.32 2.38
N GLU A 73 -0.32 2.77 1.56
CA GLU A 73 1.10 3.06 1.60
C GLU A 73 1.40 4.52 1.26
N TYR A 74 0.77 5.05 0.20
CA TYR A 74 0.90 6.44 -0.20
C TYR A 74 0.46 7.40 0.90
N LEU A 75 -0.74 7.21 1.48
CA LEU A 75 -1.24 8.04 2.58
C LEU A 75 -0.35 7.96 3.82
N THR A 76 0.16 6.77 4.14
CA THR A 76 1.07 6.59 5.27
C THR A 76 2.40 7.31 5.03
N PHE A 77 2.94 7.23 3.81
CA PHE A 77 4.15 7.94 3.43
C PHE A 77 3.98 9.46 3.59
N GLU A 78 2.89 10.02 3.07
CA GLU A 78 2.63 11.47 3.12
C GLU A 78 2.54 11.97 4.57
N ILE A 79 1.76 11.27 5.42
CA ILE A 79 1.64 11.61 6.85
C ILE A 79 3.00 11.53 7.55
N LEU A 80 3.80 10.50 7.25
CA LEU A 80 5.11 10.30 7.87
C LEU A 80 6.15 11.33 7.39
N GLU A 81 6.10 11.76 6.14
CA GLU A 81 6.99 12.80 5.59
C GLU A 81 6.75 14.13 6.31
N LEU A 82 5.49 14.56 6.38
CA LEU A 82 5.11 15.80 7.09
C LEU A 82 5.39 15.72 8.59
N ALA A 83 5.08 14.59 9.23
CA ALA A 83 5.37 14.40 10.66
C ALA A 83 6.88 14.33 10.95
N SER A 84 7.68 13.80 10.02
CA SER A 84 9.14 13.78 10.11
C SER A 84 9.72 15.19 10.02
N LYS A 85 9.20 16.02 9.10
CA LYS A 85 9.54 17.44 9.02
C LYS A 85 9.24 18.16 10.33
N ALA A 86 8.03 18.01 10.86
CA ALA A 86 7.65 18.58 12.15
C ALA A 86 8.52 18.07 13.32
N ALA A 87 8.99 16.81 13.28
CA ALA A 87 9.91 16.29 14.28
C ALA A 87 11.30 16.95 14.20
N ARG A 88 11.82 17.11 12.98
CA ARG A 88 13.11 17.76 12.71
C ARG A 88 13.08 19.24 13.12
N ASP A 89 11.99 19.95 12.83
CA ASP A 89 11.79 21.34 13.24
C ASP A 89 11.80 21.49 14.77
N ASN A 90 11.26 20.49 15.48
CA ASN A 90 11.31 20.41 16.95
C ASN A 90 12.63 19.83 17.50
N LYS A 91 13.64 19.62 16.65
CA LYS A 91 14.96 19.04 16.99
C LYS A 91 14.85 17.67 17.66
N LYS A 92 13.89 16.86 17.24
CA LYS A 92 13.67 15.49 17.73
C LYS A 92 13.97 14.48 16.63
N THR A 93 14.60 13.36 16.99
CA THR A 93 14.87 12.24 16.08
C THR A 93 13.71 11.25 15.98
N ARG A 94 12.79 11.27 16.95
CA ARG A 94 11.64 10.38 17.02
C ARG A 94 10.34 11.14 16.75
N ILE A 95 9.50 10.58 15.90
CA ILE A 95 8.12 11.05 15.68
C ILE A 95 7.28 10.73 16.91
N ILE A 96 6.55 11.71 17.44
CA ILE A 96 5.63 11.56 18.57
C ILE A 96 4.22 12.00 18.15
N PRO A 97 3.15 11.66 18.91
CA PRO A 97 1.78 12.03 18.55
C PRO A 97 1.55 13.52 18.28
N ARG A 98 2.33 14.42 18.91
CA ARG A 98 2.27 15.86 18.64
C ARG A 98 2.68 16.20 17.20
N HIS A 99 3.68 15.54 16.64
CA HIS A 99 4.14 15.80 15.28
C HIS A 99 3.10 15.35 14.26
N LEU A 100 2.44 14.21 14.50
CA LEU A 100 1.32 13.74 13.67
C LEU A 100 0.17 14.73 13.69
N ARG A 101 -0.23 15.23 14.87
CA ARG A 101 -1.29 16.23 14.97
C ARG A 101 -0.96 17.50 14.21
N LEU A 102 0.26 18.01 14.35
CA LEU A 102 0.71 19.22 13.64
C LEU A 102 0.74 19.01 12.12
N ALA A 103 1.23 17.87 11.66
CA ALA A 103 1.24 17.52 10.23
C ALA A 103 -0.18 17.48 9.66
N ILE A 104 -1.10 16.78 10.31
CA ILE A 104 -2.49 16.62 9.84
C ILE A 104 -3.25 17.95 9.85
N ARG A 105 -3.16 18.74 10.93
CA ARG A 105 -3.94 19.99 11.05
C ARG A 105 -3.42 21.13 10.18
N ASN A 106 -2.15 21.09 9.78
CA ASN A 106 -1.56 22.11 8.91
C ASN A 106 -1.69 21.79 7.42
N ASP A 107 -2.09 20.58 7.08
CA ASP A 107 -2.32 20.15 5.69
C ASP A 107 -3.81 20.13 5.40
N GLU A 108 -4.26 20.87 4.38
CA GLU A 108 -5.69 21.02 4.10
C GLU A 108 -6.36 19.72 3.67
N GLU A 109 -5.67 18.87 2.91
CA GLU A 109 -6.23 17.64 2.36
C GLU A 109 -6.33 16.57 3.46
N LEU A 110 -5.27 16.40 4.26
CA LEU A 110 -5.26 15.50 5.40
C LEU A 110 -6.22 15.96 6.50
N ASN A 111 -6.34 17.27 6.73
CA ASN A 111 -7.30 17.79 7.70
C ASN A 111 -8.74 17.49 7.25
N LYS A 112 -9.06 17.63 5.96
CA LYS A 112 -10.39 17.27 5.42
C LYS A 112 -10.65 15.76 5.46
N LEU A 113 -9.63 14.94 5.22
CA LEU A 113 -9.75 13.48 5.20
C LEU A 113 -9.98 12.89 6.60
N LEU A 114 -9.42 13.52 7.64
CA LEU A 114 -9.38 13.00 9.01
C LEU A 114 -10.15 13.86 10.03
N ASP A 115 -11.02 14.75 9.56
CA ASP A 115 -11.90 15.54 10.43
C ASP A 115 -13.05 14.72 11.02
#